data_AF-A0A2U3A4J9-F1
#
_entry.id   AF-A0A2U3A4J9-F1
#
_cell.length_a   1.000
_cell.length_b   1.000
_cell.length_c   1.000
_cell.angle_alpha   90.00
_cell.angle_beta   90.00
_cell.angle_gamma   90.00
#
_symmetry.space_group_name_H-M   'P 1'
#
loop_
_entity.id
_entity.type
_entity.pdbx_description
1 polymer ?
#
loop_
_entity_poly.entity_id
_entity_poly.type
_entity_poly.pdbx_seq_one_letter_code
_entity_poly.pdbx_strand_id
1 'polypeptide(L)'
;MKRSGPLLTLLAGLLLGLFMLSLNATTGEKKTSASVTESPSPKASSPPTTPSPSPPPSPSKSPVPNADYAGRTDDDSSAVAVSLRDGRAIAYFCDGRDKESWLKGDVEDDGSMKLTGKGGAELNGTLKQGKRISGTVDIGGGHYTFTADKAIKPSGLYRATATVRSAKFDGGWIVLKDGTQVGILNKNGKPSPAPEIDPETGAVTIDGRQLTARPVTP
;
A
#
# COMPACT_ATOMS: atom_id res chain seq x y z
N MET A 1 43.25 -28.44 9.45
CA MET A 1 42.38 -28.89 10.55
C MET A 1 40.93 -28.56 10.21
N LYS A 2 40.06 -29.59 10.30
CA LYS A 2 38.58 -29.66 10.39
C LYS A 2 37.72 -28.74 9.48
N ARG A 3 37.18 -29.37 8.43
CA ARG A 3 36.06 -28.89 7.59
C ARG A 3 34.74 -29.24 8.28
N SER A 4 33.98 -28.24 8.74
CA SER A 4 32.65 -28.41 9.37
C SER A 4 31.50 -28.10 8.41
N GLY A 5 31.57 -28.65 7.19
CA GLY A 5 30.64 -28.34 6.09
C GLY A 5 29.28 -29.07 6.06
N PRO A 6 29.13 -30.35 6.47
CA PRO A 6 27.88 -31.08 6.16
C PRO A 6 26.87 -31.24 7.30
N LEU A 7 27.20 -30.88 8.55
CA LEU A 7 26.33 -31.16 9.71
C LEU A 7 25.33 -30.03 10.05
N LEU A 8 25.61 -28.78 9.66
CA LEU A 8 24.74 -27.63 9.98
C LEU A 8 23.52 -27.53 9.06
N THR A 9 23.53 -28.15 7.88
CA THR A 9 22.38 -28.17 6.96
C THR A 9 21.33 -29.21 7.34
N LEU A 10 21.69 -30.27 8.06
CA LEU A 10 20.74 -31.30 8.50
C LEU A 10 19.90 -30.88 9.72
N LEU A 11 20.38 -29.96 10.55
CA LEU A 11 19.64 -29.48 11.73
C LEU A 11 18.54 -28.47 11.38
N ALA A 12 18.72 -27.69 10.29
CA ALA A 12 17.75 -26.68 9.85
C ALA A 12 16.52 -27.28 9.15
N GLY A 13 16.65 -28.45 8.50
CA GLY A 13 15.54 -29.13 7.83
C GLY A 13 14.55 -29.80 8.81
N LEU A 14 15.04 -30.30 9.95
CA LEU A 14 14.22 -31.03 10.93
C LEU A 14 13.25 -30.11 11.70
N LEU A 15 13.64 -28.85 11.95
CA LEU A 15 12.81 -27.88 12.68
C LEU A 15 11.66 -27.32 11.83
N LEU A 16 11.78 -27.35 10.49
CA LEU A 16 10.73 -26.88 9.57
C LEU A 16 9.62 -27.93 9.35
N GLY A 17 9.91 -29.22 9.55
CA GLY A 17 8.94 -30.31 9.41
C GLY A 17 8.00 -30.48 10.61
N LEU A 18 8.45 -30.15 11.83
CA LEU A 18 7.66 -30.31 13.06
C LEU A 18 6.66 -29.16 13.32
N PHE A 19 6.83 -28.00 12.70
CA PHE A 19 5.92 -26.86 12.86
C PHE A 19 4.68 -26.92 11.94
N MET A 20 4.72 -27.74 10.88
CA MET A 20 3.64 -27.90 9.89
C MET A 20 2.64 -29.03 10.23
N LEU A 21 2.64 -29.56 11.46
CA LEU A 21 1.84 -30.73 11.86
C LEU A 21 0.96 -30.50 13.10
N SER A 22 0.53 -29.27 13.39
CA SER A 22 -0.23 -28.97 14.61
C SER A 22 -1.54 -28.18 14.44
N LEU A 23 -2.03 -27.93 13.21
CA LEU A 23 -3.21 -27.07 13.01
C LEU A 23 -4.26 -27.60 12.01
N ASN A 24 -4.58 -28.90 11.99
CA ASN A 24 -5.86 -29.30 11.37
C ASN A 24 -6.47 -30.63 11.86
N ALA A 25 -6.80 -30.71 13.15
CA ALA A 25 -7.59 -31.82 13.67
C ALA A 25 -8.65 -31.32 14.67
N THR A 26 -9.71 -30.69 14.17
CA THR A 26 -11.02 -30.64 14.83
C THR A 26 -12.08 -30.38 13.77
N THR A 27 -12.63 -31.45 13.21
CA THR A 27 -14.00 -31.42 12.69
C THR A 27 -14.63 -32.74 13.13
N GLY A 28 -15.47 -32.63 14.16
CA GLY A 28 -16.09 -33.75 14.82
C GLY A 28 -17.00 -34.52 13.87
N GLU A 29 -16.90 -35.84 13.99
CA GLU A 29 -17.86 -36.82 13.49
C GLU A 29 -19.25 -36.57 14.10
N LYS A 30 -20.30 -36.63 13.28
CA LYS A 30 -21.58 -37.19 13.70
C LYS A 30 -22.21 -38.05 12.60
N LYS A 31 -22.06 -39.35 12.84
CA LYS A 31 -23.01 -40.46 12.66
C LYS A 31 -23.82 -40.55 11.36
N THR A 32 -23.56 -41.68 10.69
CA THR A 32 -24.50 -42.45 9.88
C THR A 32 -25.86 -42.60 10.56
N SER A 33 -26.94 -42.49 9.80
CA SER A 33 -28.10 -43.38 9.96
C SER A 33 -28.98 -43.41 8.71
N ALA A 34 -29.03 -44.61 8.13
CA ALA A 34 -30.18 -45.30 7.55
C ALA A 34 -31.01 -44.65 6.42
N SER A 35 -30.96 -45.36 5.29
CA SER A 35 -31.97 -45.37 4.23
C SER A 35 -33.37 -45.67 4.77
N VAL A 36 -34.37 -44.90 4.32
CA VAL A 36 -35.76 -45.38 4.19
C VAL A 36 -36.32 -44.83 2.89
N THR A 37 -36.71 -45.74 2.00
CA THR A 37 -37.55 -45.48 0.84
C THR A 37 -39.00 -45.45 1.31
N GLU A 38 -39.74 -44.36 1.08
CA GLU A 38 -41.20 -44.44 1.12
C GLU A 38 -41.90 -43.43 0.18
N SER A 39 -42.75 -44.03 -0.66
CA SER A 39 -43.93 -43.62 -1.44
C SER A 39 -44.47 -42.15 -1.42
N PRO A 40 -45.09 -41.67 -2.52
CA PRO A 40 -45.66 -40.33 -2.60
C PRO A 40 -47.10 -40.20 -2.08
N SER A 41 -47.44 -38.96 -1.66
CA SER A 41 -48.80 -38.35 -1.51
C SER A 41 -49.46 -38.45 -0.11
N PRO A 42 -50.37 -37.54 0.32
CA PRO A 42 -50.88 -36.30 -0.28
C PRO A 42 -50.74 -35.02 0.59
N LYS A 43 -50.93 -33.88 -0.08
CA LYS A 43 -50.99 -32.49 0.39
C LYS A 43 -51.95 -32.28 1.58
N ALA A 44 -51.44 -31.76 2.70
CA ALA A 44 -52.21 -31.17 3.78
C ALA A 44 -51.72 -29.74 4.08
N SER A 45 -52.65 -28.81 4.24
CA SER A 45 -52.45 -27.36 4.29
C SER A 45 -52.61 -26.82 5.70
N SER A 46 -51.75 -25.89 6.14
CA SER A 46 -51.96 -24.92 7.26
C SER A 46 -50.66 -24.14 7.56
N PRO A 47 -50.66 -23.02 8.31
CA PRO A 47 -51.48 -21.79 8.30
C PRO A 47 -50.66 -20.55 7.80
N PRO A 48 -51.26 -19.35 7.59
CA PRO A 48 -50.52 -18.20 7.08
C PRO A 48 -49.52 -17.69 8.13
N THR A 49 -48.23 -17.71 7.79
CA THR A 49 -47.16 -17.05 8.54
C THR A 49 -47.11 -15.59 8.12
N THR A 50 -47.37 -14.68 9.05
CA THR A 50 -47.18 -13.24 8.89
C THR A 50 -45.73 -12.96 8.50
N PRO A 51 -45.45 -12.20 7.41
CA PRO A 51 -44.07 -11.91 7.03
C PRO A 51 -43.41 -11.04 8.09
N SER A 52 -42.27 -11.50 8.61
CA SER A 52 -41.37 -10.70 9.45
C SER A 52 -40.84 -9.51 8.64
N PRO A 53 -40.78 -8.28 9.19
CA PRO A 53 -40.24 -7.14 8.46
C PRO A 53 -38.77 -7.43 8.08
N SER A 54 -38.45 -7.27 6.79
CA SER A 54 -37.07 -7.37 6.31
C SER A 54 -36.21 -6.31 6.98
N PRO A 55 -34.97 -6.63 7.38
CA PRO A 55 -34.03 -5.65 7.87
C PRO A 55 -33.81 -4.57 6.78
N PRO A 56 -33.70 -3.29 7.17
CA PRO A 56 -33.45 -2.21 6.21
C PRO A 56 -32.16 -2.49 5.43
N PRO A 57 -32.12 -2.12 4.14
CA PRO A 57 -30.92 -2.32 3.32
C PRO A 57 -29.73 -1.63 3.98
N SER A 58 -28.62 -2.36 4.14
CA SER A 58 -27.36 -1.75 4.54
C SER A 58 -26.96 -0.70 3.50
N PRO A 59 -26.50 0.50 3.92
CA PRO A 59 -26.07 1.51 2.98
C PRO A 59 -24.92 0.95 2.14
N SER A 60 -25.09 0.96 0.81
CA SER A 60 -24.02 0.65 -0.13
C SER A 60 -22.93 1.72 0.01
N LYS A 61 -21.78 1.36 0.58
CA LYS A 61 -20.64 2.27 0.67
C LYS A 61 -20.14 2.56 -0.74
N SER A 62 -19.96 3.84 -1.06
CA SER A 62 -19.38 4.24 -2.33
C SER A 62 -17.86 4.07 -2.27
N PRO A 63 -17.22 3.54 -3.32
CA PRO A 63 -15.78 3.36 -3.34
C PRO A 63 -15.05 4.70 -3.25
N VAL A 64 -13.88 4.69 -2.60
CA VAL A 64 -13.02 5.87 -2.47
C VAL A 64 -12.58 6.35 -3.86
N PRO A 65 -12.77 7.65 -4.20
CA PRO A 65 -12.47 8.14 -5.53
C PRO A 65 -10.96 8.23 -5.80
N ASN A 66 -10.59 7.92 -7.04
CA ASN A 66 -9.24 8.07 -7.57
C ASN A 66 -8.76 9.52 -7.47
N ALA A 67 -7.64 9.76 -6.81
CA ALA A 67 -7.04 11.08 -6.62
C ALA A 67 -5.57 11.00 -6.20
N ASP A 68 -4.85 12.09 -6.40
CA ASP A 68 -3.49 12.28 -5.91
C ASP A 68 -3.52 13.32 -4.78
N TYR A 69 -2.60 13.19 -3.83
CA TYR A 69 -2.48 14.06 -2.66
C TYR A 69 -1.02 14.42 -2.45
N ALA A 70 -0.74 15.65 -2.07
CA ALA A 70 0.61 16.11 -1.76
C ALA A 70 0.59 17.13 -0.62
N GLY A 71 1.58 17.08 0.23
CA GLY A 71 1.76 18.02 1.33
C GLY A 71 3.01 17.69 2.13
N ARG A 72 2.99 18.02 3.42
CA ARG A 72 4.17 17.98 4.27
C ARG A 72 3.87 17.36 5.62
N THR A 73 4.94 16.97 6.30
CA THR A 73 4.90 16.73 7.73
C THR A 73 4.62 18.05 8.46
N ASP A 74 3.96 17.97 9.61
CA ASP A 74 3.52 19.15 10.36
C ASP A 74 4.71 19.98 10.89
N ASP A 75 5.88 19.36 11.03
CA ASP A 75 7.16 19.99 11.39
C ASP A 75 7.94 20.56 10.19
N ASP A 76 7.35 20.51 8.99
CA ASP A 76 7.92 20.93 7.72
C ASP A 76 9.21 20.19 7.29
N SER A 77 9.63 19.15 8.02
CA SER A 77 10.91 18.46 7.77
C SER A 77 10.93 17.60 6.52
N SER A 78 9.75 17.16 6.04
CA SER A 78 9.61 16.28 4.89
C SER A 78 8.34 16.56 4.09
N ALA A 79 8.35 16.15 2.83
CA ALA A 79 7.18 16.10 1.98
C ALA A 79 6.58 14.68 1.94
N VAL A 80 5.26 14.61 1.76
CA VAL A 80 4.51 13.36 1.60
C VAL A 80 3.56 13.49 0.42
N ALA A 81 3.57 12.50 -0.47
CA ALA A 81 2.59 12.39 -1.54
C ALA A 81 1.97 10.99 -1.58
N VAL A 82 0.70 10.92 -1.96
CA VAL A 82 -0.08 9.68 -2.05
C VAL A 82 -0.86 9.67 -3.35
N SER A 83 -0.67 8.64 -4.18
CA SER A 83 -1.54 8.36 -5.33
C SER A 83 -2.49 7.22 -4.96
N LEU A 84 -3.79 7.48 -5.08
CA LEU A 84 -4.85 6.52 -4.75
C LEU A 84 -5.59 6.13 -6.03
N ARG A 85 -5.62 4.84 -6.37
CA ARG A 85 -6.36 4.29 -7.50
C ARG A 85 -6.97 2.94 -7.14
N ASP A 86 -8.26 2.78 -7.39
CA ASP A 86 -8.99 1.50 -7.35
C ASP A 86 -8.78 0.72 -6.03
N GLY A 87 -8.96 1.42 -4.90
CA GLY A 87 -8.80 0.86 -3.55
C GLY A 87 -7.36 0.58 -3.13
N ARG A 88 -6.36 1.00 -3.91
CA ARG A 88 -4.93 0.89 -3.59
C ARG A 88 -4.27 2.25 -3.51
N ALA A 89 -3.18 2.33 -2.74
CA ALA A 89 -2.36 3.53 -2.66
C ALA A 89 -0.86 3.22 -2.76
N ILE A 90 -0.14 4.14 -3.39
CA ILE A 90 1.31 4.29 -3.28
C ILE A 90 1.57 5.64 -2.63
N ALA A 91 2.41 5.64 -1.60
CA ALA A 91 2.90 6.86 -0.98
C ALA A 91 4.41 6.98 -1.10
N TYR A 92 4.87 8.23 -1.09
CA TYR A 92 6.28 8.58 -1.03
C TYR A 92 6.47 9.63 0.06
N PHE A 93 7.43 9.36 0.94
CA PHE A 93 7.93 10.29 1.94
C PHE A 93 9.35 10.67 1.56
N CYS A 94 9.68 11.96 1.59
CA CYS A 94 11.00 12.45 1.19
C CYS A 94 11.38 13.72 1.94
N ASP A 95 12.60 13.78 2.48
CA ASP A 95 13.16 15.00 3.09
C ASP A 95 14.01 15.83 2.12
N GLY A 96 14.14 15.39 0.87
CA GLY A 96 14.91 16.05 -0.18
C GLY A 96 16.43 15.93 -0.05
N ARG A 97 16.94 15.15 0.91
CA ARG A 97 18.38 15.02 1.19
C ARG A 97 18.84 13.58 1.09
N ASP A 98 18.42 12.74 2.02
CA ASP A 98 18.86 11.35 2.12
C ASP A 98 17.83 10.40 2.76
N LYS A 99 16.71 10.92 3.27
CA LYS A 99 15.65 10.13 3.88
C LYS A 99 14.45 10.05 2.96
N GLU A 100 14.22 8.85 2.43
CA GLU A 100 13.03 8.54 1.64
C GLU A 100 12.42 7.19 2.01
N SER A 101 11.13 7.04 1.74
CA SER A 101 10.49 5.73 1.71
C SER A 101 9.34 5.69 0.71
N TRP A 102 9.27 4.57 -0.01
CA TRP A 102 8.13 4.21 -0.84
C TRP A 102 7.27 3.22 -0.08
N LEU A 103 5.99 3.55 0.09
CA LEU A 103 5.02 2.73 0.82
C LEU A 103 3.86 2.36 -0.09
N LYS A 104 3.24 1.21 0.16
CA LYS A 104 2.05 0.76 -0.57
C LYS A 104 1.11 -0.03 0.34
N GLY A 105 -0.15 -0.08 -0.04
CA GLY A 105 -1.19 -0.82 0.68
C GLY A 105 -2.58 -0.55 0.12
N ASP A 106 -3.56 -1.14 0.77
CA ASP A 106 -4.97 -0.98 0.42
C ASP A 106 -5.57 0.24 1.14
N VAL A 107 -6.65 0.76 0.56
CA VAL A 107 -7.47 1.82 1.15
C VAL A 107 -8.87 1.27 1.35
N GLU A 108 -9.31 1.35 2.60
CA GLU A 108 -10.64 0.89 3.02
C GLU A 108 -11.73 1.82 2.49
N ASP A 109 -12.97 1.32 2.42
CA ASP A 109 -14.13 2.08 1.96
C ASP A 109 -14.42 3.33 2.81
N ASP A 110 -13.99 3.34 4.08
CA ASP A 110 -14.11 4.50 4.96
C ASP A 110 -12.98 5.54 4.78
N GLY A 111 -12.06 5.28 3.86
CA GLY A 111 -10.91 6.11 3.54
C GLY A 111 -9.71 5.93 4.47
N SER A 112 -9.77 5.00 5.43
CA SER A 112 -8.59 4.63 6.21
C SER A 112 -7.59 3.83 5.36
N MET A 113 -6.31 3.98 5.66
CA MET A 113 -5.25 3.27 4.96
C MET A 113 -4.07 2.99 5.87
N LYS A 114 -3.46 1.81 5.68
CA LYS A 114 -2.19 1.43 6.28
C LYS A 114 -1.25 1.00 5.16
N LEU A 115 -0.24 1.83 4.88
CA LEU A 115 0.74 1.58 3.83
C LEU A 115 2.05 1.15 4.46
N THR A 116 2.71 0.17 3.85
CA THR A 116 3.98 -0.36 4.33
C THR A 116 5.06 -0.24 3.28
N GLY A 117 6.29 0.00 3.73
CA GLY A 117 7.48 0.17 2.89
C GLY A 117 8.65 -0.66 3.39
N LYS A 118 9.81 -0.47 2.75
CA LYS A 118 11.05 -1.12 3.17
C LYS A 118 11.49 -0.64 4.56
N GLY A 119 12.26 -1.47 5.26
CA GLY A 119 12.83 -1.09 6.56
C GLY A 119 11.81 -0.91 7.68
N GLY A 120 10.61 -1.50 7.55
CA GLY A 120 9.52 -1.33 8.52
C GLY A 120 8.83 0.02 8.44
N ALA A 121 9.01 0.77 7.34
CA ALA A 121 8.31 2.02 7.14
C ALA A 121 6.79 1.80 7.12
N GLU A 122 6.05 2.64 7.83
CA GLU A 122 4.60 2.58 7.93
C GLU A 122 3.99 3.97 7.75
N LEU A 123 2.86 4.05 7.06
CA LEU A 123 2.03 5.25 6.98
C LEU A 123 0.61 4.86 7.34
N ASN A 124 0.05 5.49 8.37
CA ASN A 124 -1.34 5.35 8.78
C ASN A 124 -2.07 6.64 8.43
N GLY A 125 -3.07 6.57 7.55
CA GLY A 125 -3.75 7.74 7.01
C GLY A 125 -5.27 7.61 7.03
N THR A 126 -5.95 8.74 6.97
CA THR A 126 -7.39 8.78 6.74
C THR A 126 -7.74 9.87 5.73
N LEU A 127 -8.46 9.48 4.67
CA LEU A 127 -9.01 10.40 3.70
C LEU A 127 -10.21 11.15 4.30
N LYS A 128 -10.10 12.47 4.41
CA LYS A 128 -11.14 13.36 4.93
C LYS A 128 -11.94 13.93 3.77
N GLN A 129 -13.16 13.41 3.58
CA GLN A 129 -14.16 13.91 2.61
C GLN A 129 -13.62 14.02 1.16
N GLY A 130 -12.65 13.19 0.77
CA GLY A 130 -12.03 13.28 -0.55
C GLY A 130 -11.19 14.54 -0.81
N LYS A 131 -10.88 15.33 0.22
CA LYS A 131 -10.18 16.64 0.08
C LYS A 131 -8.74 16.60 0.55
N ARG A 132 -8.44 15.78 1.56
CA ARG A 132 -7.16 15.76 2.26
C ARG A 132 -6.94 14.42 2.93
N ILE A 133 -5.70 13.96 2.99
CA ILE A 133 -5.26 12.87 3.85
C ILE A 133 -4.54 13.48 5.05
N SER A 134 -4.90 13.04 6.24
CA SER A 134 -4.15 13.32 7.48
C SER A 134 -3.77 12.01 8.13
N GLY A 135 -2.61 11.96 8.77
CA GLY A 135 -2.10 10.72 9.32
C GLY A 135 -0.71 10.84 9.95
N THR A 136 -0.08 9.69 10.14
CA THR A 136 1.29 9.57 10.62
C THR A 136 2.15 8.74 9.67
N VAL A 137 3.46 9.00 9.71
CA VAL A 137 4.48 8.24 9.01
C VAL A 137 5.57 7.85 10.00
N ASP A 138 5.89 6.55 10.06
CA ASP A 138 6.96 5.97 10.86
C ASP A 138 8.08 5.49 9.92
N ILE A 139 9.21 6.19 9.89
CA ILE A 139 10.34 5.88 8.99
C ILE A 139 11.66 6.11 9.71
N GLY A 140 12.55 5.12 9.67
CA GLY A 140 13.92 5.25 10.17
C GLY A 140 13.98 5.58 11.66
N GLY A 141 13.02 5.10 12.45
CA GLY A 141 12.88 5.39 13.87
C GLY A 141 12.27 6.77 14.20
N GLY A 142 11.94 7.58 13.20
CA GLY A 142 11.19 8.83 13.39
C GLY A 142 9.68 8.62 13.22
N HIS A 143 8.90 9.46 13.90
CA HIS A 143 7.44 9.52 13.84
C HIS A 143 7.00 10.93 13.43
N TYR A 144 6.25 11.04 12.34
CA TYR A 144 5.86 12.34 11.77
C TYR A 144 4.36 12.37 11.54
N THR A 145 3.68 13.38 12.07
CA THR A 145 2.31 13.70 11.64
C THR A 145 2.38 14.45 10.30
N PHE A 146 1.44 14.20 9.40
CA PHE A 146 1.42 14.85 8.10
C PHE A 146 0.01 15.22 7.65
N THR A 147 -0.01 16.18 6.74
CA THR A 147 -1.20 16.59 6.01
C THR A 147 -0.88 16.71 4.52
N ALA A 148 -1.68 16.03 3.68
CA ALA A 148 -1.59 16.07 2.23
C ALA A 148 -2.92 16.48 1.61
N ASP A 149 -2.95 17.64 0.94
CA ASP A 149 -4.13 18.13 0.23
C ASP A 149 -4.30 17.41 -1.09
N LYS A 150 -5.55 17.31 -1.56
CA LYS A 150 -5.83 16.80 -2.91
C LYS A 150 -5.05 17.63 -3.93
N ALA A 151 -4.20 16.95 -4.68
CA ALA A 151 -3.34 17.55 -5.68
C ALA A 151 -4.16 18.02 -6.88
N ILE A 152 -3.74 19.16 -7.43
CA ILE A 152 -4.20 19.68 -8.71
C ILE A 152 -2.98 19.69 -9.60
N LYS A 153 -3.10 19.20 -10.84
CA LYS A 153 -1.96 19.16 -11.76
C LYS A 153 -1.35 20.58 -11.89
N PRO A 154 -0.01 20.68 -11.87
CA PRO A 154 0.94 19.58 -11.96
C PRO A 154 1.49 19.10 -10.59
N SER A 155 0.82 19.39 -9.46
CA SER A 155 1.18 18.80 -8.17
C SER A 155 0.93 17.30 -8.13
N GLY A 156 1.73 16.57 -7.35
CA GLY A 156 1.58 15.14 -7.17
C GLY A 156 2.90 14.38 -7.03
N LEU A 157 2.81 13.07 -7.20
CA LEU A 157 3.93 12.14 -7.06
C LEU A 157 4.44 11.69 -8.43
N TYR A 158 5.74 11.84 -8.64
CA TYR A 158 6.42 11.47 -9.88
C TYR A 158 7.59 10.52 -9.62
N ARG A 159 7.88 9.64 -10.57
CA ARG A 159 9.03 8.73 -10.51
C ARG A 159 9.68 8.54 -11.86
N ALA A 160 11.00 8.36 -11.86
CA ALA A 160 11.78 7.97 -13.02
C ALA A 160 12.74 6.84 -12.62
N THR A 161 12.73 5.76 -13.38
CA THR A 161 13.74 4.70 -13.26
C THR A 161 14.40 4.49 -14.61
N ALA A 162 15.73 4.39 -14.61
CA ALA A 162 16.48 4.21 -15.84
C ALA A 162 17.79 3.47 -15.59
N THR A 163 18.29 2.77 -16.61
CA THR A 163 19.67 2.31 -16.63
C THR A 163 20.37 2.95 -17.82
N VAL A 164 21.43 3.71 -17.55
CA VAL A 164 22.19 4.46 -18.54
C VAL A 164 23.66 4.18 -18.31
N ARG A 165 24.37 3.68 -19.33
CA ARG A 165 25.82 3.40 -19.25
C ARG A 165 26.18 2.58 -17.99
N SER A 166 25.37 1.56 -17.70
CA SER A 166 25.50 0.68 -16.52
C SER A 166 25.26 1.35 -15.15
N ALA A 167 24.88 2.62 -15.10
CA ALA A 167 24.39 3.27 -13.90
C ALA A 167 22.87 3.14 -13.81
N LYS A 168 22.38 2.65 -12.68
CA LYS A 168 20.96 2.59 -12.31
C LYS A 168 20.56 3.88 -11.62
N PHE A 169 19.48 4.46 -12.11
CA PHE A 169 18.84 5.66 -11.57
C PHE A 169 17.44 5.29 -11.09
N ASP A 170 17.11 5.72 -9.89
CA ASP A 170 15.76 5.66 -9.31
C ASP A 170 15.52 6.99 -8.60
N GLY A 171 14.62 7.80 -9.15
CA GLY A 171 14.30 9.12 -8.62
C GLY A 171 12.83 9.22 -8.28
N GLY A 172 12.53 9.85 -7.14
CA GLY A 172 11.20 10.23 -6.71
C GLY A 172 11.08 11.73 -6.52
N TRP A 173 9.94 12.30 -6.92
CA TRP A 173 9.65 13.72 -6.75
C TRP A 173 8.23 13.91 -6.22
N ILE A 174 8.10 14.85 -5.29
CA ILE A 174 6.85 15.39 -4.80
C ILE A 174 6.79 16.84 -5.27
N VAL A 175 5.84 17.13 -6.15
CA VAL A 175 5.52 18.50 -6.57
C VAL A 175 4.39 19.00 -5.67
N LEU A 176 4.69 20.00 -4.85
CA LEU A 176 3.74 20.63 -3.93
C LEU A 176 2.83 21.62 -4.67
N LYS A 177 1.80 22.11 -3.98
CA LYS A 177 0.79 23.04 -4.53
C LYS A 177 1.38 24.38 -4.99
N ASP A 178 2.43 24.83 -4.33
CA ASP A 178 3.16 26.05 -4.65
C ASP A 178 4.20 25.86 -5.78
N GLY A 179 4.33 24.64 -6.32
CA GLY A 179 5.32 24.29 -7.32
C GLY A 179 6.67 23.84 -6.75
N THR A 180 6.86 23.92 -5.42
CA THR A 180 8.08 23.43 -4.77
C THR A 180 8.25 21.94 -5.03
N GLN A 181 9.48 21.51 -5.36
CA GLN A 181 9.81 20.11 -5.60
C GLN A 181 10.70 19.56 -4.49
N VAL A 182 10.29 18.44 -3.92
CA VAL A 182 11.10 17.68 -2.96
C VAL A 182 11.33 16.29 -3.52
N GLY A 183 12.58 15.89 -3.67
CA GLY A 183 12.89 14.60 -4.26
C GLY A 183 14.31 14.13 -3.99
N ILE A 184 14.51 12.83 -4.09
CA ILE A 184 15.82 12.18 -4.02
C ILE A 184 16.04 11.38 -5.31
N LEU A 185 17.24 11.52 -5.86
CA LEU A 185 17.76 10.71 -6.94
C LEU A 185 18.79 9.74 -6.38
N ASN A 186 18.49 8.44 -6.48
CA ASN A 186 19.42 7.38 -6.17
C ASN A 186 20.18 6.95 -7.44
N LYS A 187 21.51 7.08 -7.41
CA LYS A 187 22.40 6.60 -8.47
C LYS A 187 23.26 5.47 -7.93
N ASN A 188 23.04 4.24 -8.40
CA ASN A 188 23.78 3.04 -7.96
C ASN A 188 23.84 2.86 -6.42
N GLY A 189 22.73 3.12 -5.73
CA GLY A 189 22.65 3.03 -4.27
C GLY A 189 23.09 4.29 -3.52
N LYS A 190 23.57 5.33 -4.21
CA LYS A 190 23.97 6.60 -3.60
C LYS A 190 22.86 7.65 -3.76
N PRO A 191 22.18 8.06 -2.68
CA PRO A 191 21.17 9.11 -2.74
C PRO A 191 21.81 10.49 -2.89
N SER A 192 21.08 11.40 -3.51
CA SER A 192 21.38 12.82 -3.64
C SER A 192 20.07 13.60 -3.85
N PRO A 193 20.02 14.91 -3.58
CA PRO A 193 18.87 15.72 -3.96
C PRO A 193 18.54 15.55 -5.44
N ALA A 194 17.26 15.35 -5.75
CA ALA A 194 16.85 15.19 -7.14
C ALA A 194 16.90 16.54 -7.87
N PRO A 195 17.36 16.57 -9.14
CA PRO A 195 17.20 17.77 -9.98
C PRO A 195 15.72 18.05 -10.22
N GLU A 196 15.36 19.31 -10.41
CA GLU A 196 13.98 19.69 -10.73
C GLU A 196 13.52 19.06 -12.04
N ILE A 197 12.26 18.61 -12.06
CA ILE A 197 11.57 18.20 -13.28
C ILE A 197 10.77 19.37 -13.84
N ASP A 198 10.56 19.40 -15.14
CA ASP A 198 9.42 20.13 -15.71
C ASP A 198 8.17 19.31 -15.38
N PRO A 199 7.25 19.80 -14.54
CA PRO A 199 6.15 19.00 -14.04
C PRO A 199 5.00 18.87 -15.07
N GLU A 200 5.02 19.65 -16.15
CA GLU A 200 4.09 19.53 -17.29
C GLU A 200 4.51 18.40 -18.23
N THR A 201 5.81 18.28 -18.52
CA THR A 201 6.34 17.27 -19.46
C THR A 201 6.95 16.05 -18.76
N GLY A 202 7.28 16.17 -17.48
CA GLY A 202 8.08 15.22 -16.72
C GLY A 202 9.56 15.24 -17.08
N ALA A 203 10.03 16.17 -17.93
CA ALA A 203 11.41 16.19 -18.37
C ALA A 203 12.38 16.48 -17.22
N VAL A 204 13.46 15.70 -17.15
CA VAL A 204 14.53 15.91 -16.16
C VAL A 204 15.88 15.56 -16.78
N THR A 205 16.91 16.36 -16.50
CA THR A 205 18.26 16.09 -17.02
C THR A 205 19.15 15.53 -15.93
N ILE A 206 19.68 14.32 -16.15
CA ILE A 206 20.57 13.62 -15.23
C ILE A 206 21.84 13.25 -15.99
N ASP A 207 23.00 13.70 -15.51
CA ASP A 207 24.31 13.51 -16.17
C ASP A 207 24.32 13.89 -17.67
N GLY A 208 23.64 14.99 -18.03
CA GLY A 208 23.54 15.46 -19.41
C GLY A 208 22.62 14.62 -20.31
N ARG A 209 21.82 13.73 -19.74
CA ARG A 209 20.78 12.98 -20.47
C ARG A 209 19.39 13.33 -19.97
N GLN A 210 18.49 13.53 -20.92
CA GLN A 210 17.09 13.73 -20.62
C GLN A 210 16.43 12.38 -20.29
N LEU A 211 15.79 12.34 -19.14
CA LEU A 211 14.88 11.29 -18.69
C LEU A 211 13.48 11.90 -18.53
N THR A 212 12.50 11.04 -18.32
CA THR A 212 11.12 11.48 -18.07
C THR A 212 10.60 10.87 -16.79
N ALA A 213 10.33 11.71 -15.80
CA ALA A 213 9.57 11.35 -14.63
C ALA A 213 8.08 11.26 -15.00
N ARG A 214 7.41 10.22 -14.53
CA ARG A 214 6.00 9.97 -14.81
C ARG A 214 5.19 10.05 -13.52
N PRO A 215 3.94 10.52 -13.57
CA PRO A 215 3.01 10.39 -12.46
C PRO A 215 2.94 8.94 -12.00
N VAL A 216 2.99 8.71 -10.69
CA VAL A 216 2.92 7.37 -10.11
C VAL A 216 1.47 6.92 -10.00
N THR A 217 1.22 5.63 -10.31
CA THR A 217 -0.08 4.97 -10.12
C THR A 217 0.12 3.60 -9.46
N PRO A 218 -0.73 3.20 -8.49
CA PRO A 218 -0.70 1.90 -7.81
C PRO A 218 -0.82 0.65 -8.67
#